data_AF-A0A815TM57-F1
#
_entry.id   AF-A0A815TM57-F1
#
_cell.length_a   1.000
_cell.length_b   1.000
_cell.length_c   1.000
_cell.angle_alpha   90.00
_cell.angle_beta   90.00
_cell.angle_gamma   90.00
#
_symmetry.space_group_name_H-M   'P 1'
#
loop_
_entity.id
_entity.type
_entity.pdbx_description
1 polymer ?
#
loop_
_entity_poly.entity_id
_entity_poly.type
_entity_poly.pdbx_seq_one_letter_code
_entity_poly.pdbx_strand_id
1 'polypeptide(L)'
;MLFKRRSPKQFRERGCRREEVTSIDDTCTNNNQTTWTYNQGVILSGLALLYNATHNSTLISIAQKIADATIQRLTYSNGILKEPCEPTCDDDQKLFKGIFVRHLAYLLFYLTDTFHIQKYTTFLQQNAVSVWTMNRCELDGLFGLVWNNDSCNSCESSRDSATTSAGLDLFIAVASIKQQAAVSSNWKLLGQGNCIDDQNFTMPNFYRNEVNETVCRMTASADSGAIAYDYQLNCVGIGFCRIRTLSSRSQTPSGWTYENGIAHNVTRTDKMVLTNCFLRTNST
;
A
#
# COMPACT_ATOMS: atom_id res chain seq x y z
N MET A 1 -2.38 16.17 -22.54
CA MET A 1 -3.58 15.40 -22.99
C MET A 1 -4.57 16.38 -23.62
N LEU A 2 -4.91 16.25 -24.91
CA LEU A 2 -6.08 16.92 -25.50
C LEU A 2 -7.00 15.84 -26.05
N PHE A 3 -7.95 15.37 -25.24
CA PHE A 3 -9.03 14.54 -25.73
C PHE A 3 -9.95 15.40 -26.62
N LYS A 4 -9.74 15.37 -27.94
CA LYS A 4 -10.77 15.82 -28.88
C LYS A 4 -11.80 14.69 -28.98
N ARG A 5 -13.05 14.92 -28.58
CA ARG A 5 -14.18 13.98 -28.73
C ARG A 5 -14.16 13.36 -30.12
N ARG A 6 -13.89 12.05 -30.22
CA ARG A 6 -14.11 11.25 -31.43
C ARG A 6 -15.27 10.30 -31.19
N SER A 7 -16.13 10.18 -32.20
CA SER A 7 -17.37 9.41 -32.09
C SER A 7 -17.08 7.90 -31.92
N PRO A 8 -17.94 7.14 -31.22
CA PRO A 8 -17.78 5.70 -30.97
C PRO A 8 -17.54 4.84 -32.23
N LYS A 9 -17.92 5.31 -33.42
CA LYS A 9 -17.70 4.60 -34.69
C LYS A 9 -16.23 4.47 -35.06
N GLN A 10 -15.37 5.43 -34.69
CA GLN A 10 -13.95 5.41 -35.08
C GLN A 10 -13.10 4.41 -34.27
N PHE A 11 -13.57 3.95 -33.11
CA PHE A 11 -12.86 2.94 -32.31
C PHE A 11 -13.01 1.51 -32.86
N ARG A 12 -14.10 1.21 -33.57
CA ARG A 12 -14.36 -0.14 -34.10
C ARG A 12 -13.70 -0.43 -35.45
N GLU A 13 -13.41 0.60 -36.26
CA GLU A 13 -12.98 0.40 -37.65
C GLU A 13 -11.46 0.28 -37.83
N ARG A 14 -10.64 0.62 -36.83
CA ARG A 14 -9.18 0.78 -37.03
C ARG A 14 -8.26 -0.24 -36.32
N GLY A 15 -8.80 -1.27 -35.67
CA GLY A 15 -8.01 -2.42 -35.24
C GLY A 15 -6.84 -2.14 -34.26
N CYS A 16 -6.80 -0.98 -33.60
CA CYS A 16 -5.74 -0.63 -32.66
C CYS A 16 -5.91 -1.46 -31.37
N ARG A 17 -5.29 -2.64 -31.38
CA ARG A 17 -5.31 -3.68 -30.34
C ARG A 17 -4.00 -3.73 -29.53
N ARG A 18 -3.22 -2.64 -29.47
CA ARG A 18 -2.02 -2.56 -28.64
C ARG A 18 -2.06 -1.32 -27.74
N GLU A 19 -1.59 -1.52 -26.51
CA GLU A 19 -1.94 -0.80 -25.28
C GLU A 19 -1.18 0.53 -25.05
N GLU A 20 -0.39 1.00 -26.01
CA GLU A 20 0.25 2.32 -25.97
C GLU A 20 0.12 2.99 -27.34
N VAL A 21 -0.97 3.75 -27.54
CA VAL A 21 -1.14 4.64 -28.70
C VAL A 21 -1.24 6.07 -28.18
N THR A 22 -0.09 6.73 -28.17
CA THR A 22 0.10 8.16 -27.87
C THR A 22 0.40 8.96 -29.14
N SER A 23 0.38 8.31 -30.30
CA SER A 23 0.62 8.97 -31.59
C SER A 23 -0.65 9.60 -32.16
N ILE A 24 -0.50 10.79 -32.74
CA ILE A 24 -1.53 11.48 -33.55
C ILE A 24 -1.52 11.00 -35.01
N ASP A 25 -0.52 10.21 -35.40
CA ASP A 25 -0.44 9.64 -36.73
C ASP A 25 -1.31 8.38 -36.88
N ASP A 26 -1.75 8.12 -38.10
CA ASP A 26 -2.73 7.06 -38.42
C ASP A 26 -2.15 5.63 -38.30
N THR A 27 -0.94 5.45 -37.74
CA THR A 27 -0.21 4.18 -37.76
C THR A 27 -0.43 3.32 -36.51
N CYS A 28 -1.01 3.85 -35.43
CA CYS A 28 -1.22 3.13 -34.16
C CYS A 28 0.04 2.40 -33.66
N THR A 29 1.23 2.96 -33.91
CA THR A 29 2.49 2.44 -33.39
C THR A 29 2.79 3.06 -32.03
N ASN A 30 3.42 2.27 -31.15
CA ASN A 30 3.99 2.82 -29.92
C ASN A 30 4.99 3.93 -30.29
N ASN A 31 4.81 5.11 -29.72
CA ASN A 31 5.66 6.26 -30.02
C ASN A 31 7.00 6.24 -29.27
N ASN A 32 7.27 5.18 -28.50
CA ASN A 32 8.47 4.94 -27.68
C ASN A 32 8.81 6.12 -26.74
N GLN A 33 7.81 6.92 -26.35
CA GLN A 33 8.00 7.98 -25.37
C GLN A 33 8.01 7.42 -23.95
N THR A 34 8.30 8.30 -22.99
CA THR A 34 8.33 7.97 -21.57
C THR A 34 7.05 7.25 -21.13
N THR A 35 7.22 6.09 -20.52
CA THR A 35 6.12 5.34 -19.90
C THR A 35 5.78 5.98 -18.56
N TRP A 36 4.66 6.70 -18.51
CA TRP A 36 4.13 7.35 -17.31
C TRP A 36 3.11 6.47 -16.59
N THR A 37 3.07 6.50 -15.26
CA THR A 37 2.16 5.63 -14.50
C THR A 37 0.68 5.93 -14.81
N TYR A 38 0.30 7.20 -15.00
CA TYR A 38 -1.11 7.57 -15.23
C TYR A 38 -1.67 6.98 -16.53
N ASN A 39 -0.84 6.89 -17.58
CA ASN A 39 -1.23 6.29 -18.86
C ASN A 39 -1.62 4.83 -18.66
N GLN A 40 -0.85 4.11 -17.84
CA GLN A 40 -1.11 2.72 -17.51
C GLN A 40 -2.28 2.58 -16.52
N GLY A 41 -2.56 3.61 -15.72
CA GLY A 41 -3.64 3.64 -14.74
C GLY A 41 -5.02 3.82 -15.35
N VAL A 42 -5.23 4.89 -16.12
CA VAL A 42 -6.57 5.27 -16.63
C VAL A 42 -7.24 4.14 -17.41
N ILE A 43 -6.45 3.35 -18.14
CA ILE A 43 -6.94 2.22 -18.94
C ILE A 43 -7.45 1.06 -18.08
N LEU A 44 -6.92 0.85 -16.86
CA LEU A 44 -7.33 -0.25 -15.97
C LEU A 44 -8.82 -0.19 -15.65
N SER A 45 -9.28 0.97 -15.18
CA SER A 45 -10.70 1.16 -14.84
C SER A 45 -11.60 1.13 -16.08
N GLY A 46 -11.12 1.62 -17.22
CA GLY A 46 -11.87 1.57 -18.48
C GLY A 46 -12.11 0.13 -18.94
N LEU A 47 -11.06 -0.72 -18.88
CA LEU A 47 -11.16 -2.14 -19.17
C LEU A 47 -12.05 -2.88 -18.16
N ALA A 48 -11.96 -2.53 -16.88
CA ALA A 48 -12.79 -3.13 -15.83
C ALA A 48 -14.29 -2.79 -16.01
N LEU A 49 -14.61 -1.53 -16.32
CA LEU A 49 -15.98 -1.11 -16.63
C LEU A 49 -16.50 -1.75 -17.92
N LEU A 50 -15.65 -1.87 -18.96
CA LEU A 50 -16.04 -2.53 -20.19
C LEU A 50 -16.24 -4.04 -19.99
N TYR A 51 -15.42 -4.67 -19.16
CA TYR A 51 -15.64 -6.05 -18.71
C TYR A 51 -16.99 -6.18 -18.03
N ASN A 52 -17.32 -5.31 -17.08
CA ASN A 52 -18.59 -5.35 -16.39
C ASN A 52 -19.79 -5.22 -17.34
N ALA A 53 -19.65 -4.40 -18.40
CA ALA A 53 -20.69 -4.19 -19.40
C ALA A 53 -20.83 -5.33 -20.43
N THR A 54 -19.76 -6.09 -20.69
CA THR A 54 -19.71 -7.06 -21.79
C THR A 54 -19.51 -8.50 -21.35
N HIS A 55 -19.12 -8.71 -20.09
CA HIS A 55 -18.68 -9.98 -19.52
C HIS A 55 -17.53 -10.65 -20.28
N ASN A 56 -16.78 -9.90 -21.09
CA ASN A 56 -15.63 -10.43 -21.81
C ASN A 56 -14.39 -10.47 -20.91
N SER A 57 -14.09 -11.64 -20.35
CA SER A 57 -12.99 -11.86 -19.42
C SER A 57 -11.60 -11.50 -19.97
N THR A 58 -11.41 -11.47 -21.29
CA THR A 58 -10.13 -11.05 -21.89
C THR A 58 -9.75 -9.62 -21.49
N LEU A 59 -10.73 -8.75 -21.23
CA LEU A 59 -10.50 -7.37 -20.83
C LEU A 59 -9.86 -7.26 -19.43
N ILE A 60 -10.29 -8.11 -18.49
CA ILE A 60 -9.67 -8.20 -17.16
C ILE A 60 -8.25 -8.75 -17.26
N SER A 61 -8.05 -9.80 -18.08
CA SER A 61 -6.70 -10.34 -18.30
C SER A 61 -5.75 -9.31 -18.91
N ILE A 62 -6.24 -8.41 -19.76
CA ILE A 62 -5.45 -7.29 -20.28
C ILE A 62 -5.13 -6.29 -19.17
N ALA A 63 -6.13 -5.86 -18.40
CA ALA A 63 -5.92 -4.92 -17.29
C ALA A 63 -4.90 -5.45 -16.27
N GLN A 64 -4.96 -6.75 -15.95
CA GLN A 64 -3.98 -7.42 -15.08
C GLN A 64 -2.56 -7.37 -15.65
N LYS A 65 -2.38 -7.63 -16.94
CA LYS A 65 -1.06 -7.54 -17.59
C LYS A 65 -0.48 -6.14 -17.54
N ILE A 66 -1.30 -5.10 -17.76
CA ILE A 66 -0.87 -3.70 -17.71
C ILE A 66 -0.47 -3.32 -16.27
N ALA A 67 -1.30 -3.68 -15.28
CA ALA A 67 -0.99 -3.43 -13.87
C ALA A 67 0.29 -4.15 -13.44
N ASP A 68 0.46 -5.41 -13.84
CA ASP A 68 1.65 -6.21 -13.56
C ASP A 68 2.92 -5.60 -14.18
N ALA A 69 2.85 -5.19 -15.44
CA ALA A 69 3.97 -4.54 -16.12
C ALA A 69 4.33 -3.21 -15.46
N THR A 70 3.32 -2.44 -15.02
CA THR A 70 3.54 -1.17 -14.32
C THR A 70 4.24 -1.40 -12.98
N ILE A 71 3.73 -2.34 -12.16
CA ILE A 71 4.34 -2.70 -10.87
C ILE A 71 5.76 -3.22 -11.06
N GLN A 72 6.04 -3.96 -12.14
CA GLN A 72 7.38 -4.47 -12.40
C GLN A 72 8.37 -3.39 -12.88
N ARG A 73 7.91 -2.42 -13.69
CA ARG A 73 8.81 -1.51 -14.43
C ARG A 73 8.88 -0.10 -13.87
N LEU A 74 7.85 0.34 -13.15
CA LEU A 74 7.74 1.70 -12.59
C LEU A 74 7.78 1.68 -11.06
N THR A 75 8.61 0.80 -10.51
CA THR A 75 8.90 0.74 -9.08
C THR A 75 10.40 0.83 -8.83
N TYR A 76 10.76 1.31 -7.64
CA TYR A 76 12.10 1.14 -7.10
C TYR A 76 12.38 -0.35 -6.82
N SER A 77 13.63 -0.70 -6.56
CA SER A 77 14.04 -2.09 -6.27
C SER A 77 13.33 -2.71 -5.06
N ASN A 78 12.81 -1.88 -4.15
CA ASN A 78 12.02 -2.30 -2.99
C ASN A 78 10.50 -2.32 -3.24
N GLY A 79 10.04 -2.12 -4.47
CA GLY A 79 8.63 -2.25 -4.86
C GLY A 79 7.77 -0.98 -4.69
N ILE A 80 8.36 0.16 -4.30
CA ILE A 80 7.63 1.43 -4.17
C ILE A 80 7.46 2.10 -5.54
N LEU A 81 6.26 2.59 -5.83
CA LEU A 81 5.89 3.22 -7.10
C LEU A 81 6.68 4.50 -7.34
N LYS A 82 7.15 4.66 -8.58
CA LYS A 82 8.06 5.71 -9.01
C LYS A 82 7.60 6.31 -10.35
N GLU A 83 7.70 7.63 -10.51
CA GLU A 83 7.73 8.27 -11.82
C GLU A 83 9.15 8.31 -12.42
N PRO A 84 9.30 8.14 -13.75
CA PRO A 84 10.59 8.26 -14.42
C PRO A 84 11.34 9.58 -14.18
N CYS A 85 10.63 10.67 -13.88
CA CYS A 85 11.19 11.99 -13.62
C CYS A 85 11.70 12.21 -12.19
N GLU A 86 11.43 11.29 -11.25
CA GLU A 86 11.79 11.50 -9.84
C GLU A 86 13.31 11.65 -9.67
N PRO A 87 13.79 12.64 -8.88
CA PRO A 87 13.03 13.49 -7.95
C PRO A 87 12.59 14.87 -8.49
N THR A 88 12.69 15.13 -9.81
CA THR A 88 12.47 16.47 -10.40
C THR A 88 11.33 16.47 -11.42
N CYS A 89 10.13 16.10 -10.98
CA CYS A 89 8.93 16.08 -11.81
C CYS A 89 8.26 17.45 -11.91
N ASP A 90 7.61 17.73 -13.04
CA ASP A 90 6.76 18.91 -13.20
C ASP A 90 5.41 18.79 -12.48
N ASP A 91 4.59 19.84 -12.54
CA ASP A 91 3.33 19.93 -11.79
C ASP A 91 2.29 18.89 -12.21
N ASP A 92 2.27 18.48 -13.49
CA ASP A 92 1.37 17.43 -13.97
C ASP A 92 1.87 16.06 -13.49
N GLN A 93 3.18 15.81 -13.64
CA GLN A 93 3.81 14.53 -13.36
C GLN A 93 3.70 14.12 -11.89
N LYS A 94 3.66 15.09 -10.96
CA LYS A 94 3.45 14.84 -9.52
C LYS A 94 2.14 14.11 -9.21
N LEU A 95 1.12 14.22 -10.06
CA LEU A 95 -0.19 13.59 -9.85
C LEU A 95 -0.25 12.13 -10.36
N PHE A 96 0.66 11.73 -11.24
CA PHE A 96 0.49 10.54 -12.06
C PHE A 96 0.39 9.25 -11.24
N LYS A 97 1.24 9.09 -10.22
CA LYS A 97 1.17 7.94 -9.29
C LYS A 97 -0.18 7.84 -8.58
N GLY A 98 -0.74 8.96 -8.15
CA GLY A 98 -2.08 9.03 -7.53
C GLY A 98 -3.18 8.53 -8.46
N ILE A 99 -3.13 8.96 -9.72
CA ILE A 99 -4.06 8.50 -10.76
C ILE A 99 -3.93 6.98 -10.94
N PHE A 100 -2.71 6.44 -11.04
CA PHE A 100 -2.49 5.01 -11.18
C PHE A 100 -3.10 4.21 -10.02
N VAL A 101 -2.78 4.53 -8.77
CA VAL A 101 -3.23 3.77 -7.61
C VAL A 101 -4.74 3.82 -7.43
N ARG A 102 -5.37 4.96 -7.77
CA ARG A 102 -6.83 5.09 -7.80
C ARG A 102 -7.46 4.13 -8.80
N HIS A 103 -6.94 4.08 -10.03
CA HIS A 103 -7.48 3.18 -11.06
C HIS A 103 -7.16 1.70 -10.80
N LEU A 104 -6.05 1.40 -10.13
CA LEU A 104 -5.75 0.05 -9.65
C LEU A 104 -6.78 -0.41 -8.60
N ALA A 105 -7.16 0.46 -7.67
CA ALA A 105 -8.23 0.19 -6.72
C ALA A 105 -9.59 -0.02 -7.42
N TYR A 106 -9.88 0.73 -8.48
CA TYR A 106 -11.07 0.47 -9.31
C TYR A 106 -11.04 -0.92 -9.96
N LEU A 107 -9.90 -1.35 -10.50
CA LEU A 107 -9.74 -2.68 -11.07
C LEU A 107 -10.01 -3.78 -10.02
N LEU A 108 -9.49 -3.61 -8.80
CA LEU A 108 -9.66 -4.56 -7.69
C LEU A 108 -11.14 -4.93 -7.44
N PHE A 109 -12.09 -4.00 -7.59
CA PHE A 109 -13.52 -4.28 -7.39
C PHE A 109 -14.11 -5.30 -8.38
N TYR A 110 -13.45 -5.52 -9.53
CA TYR A 110 -13.92 -6.42 -10.58
C TYR A 110 -13.12 -7.72 -10.66
N LEU A 111 -12.07 -7.86 -9.84
CA LEU A 111 -11.30 -9.09 -9.79
C LEU A 111 -12.01 -10.14 -8.93
N THR A 112 -11.89 -11.39 -9.35
CA THR A 112 -12.36 -12.56 -8.60
C THR A 112 -11.24 -13.53 -8.26
N ASP A 113 -10.07 -13.39 -8.88
CA ASP A 113 -8.93 -14.25 -8.61
C ASP A 113 -8.14 -13.75 -7.39
N THR A 114 -7.92 -14.64 -6.44
CA THR A 114 -7.29 -14.31 -5.16
C THR A 114 -5.84 -13.90 -5.32
N PHE A 115 -5.14 -14.39 -6.35
CA PHE A 115 -3.74 -14.06 -6.61
C PHE A 115 -3.54 -12.57 -6.92
N HIS A 116 -4.24 -12.00 -7.91
CA HIS A 116 -4.10 -10.59 -8.25
C HIS A 116 -4.73 -9.68 -7.19
N ILE A 117 -5.85 -10.10 -6.56
CA ILE A 117 -6.42 -9.38 -5.42
C ILE A 117 -5.37 -9.21 -4.33
N GLN A 118 -4.70 -10.29 -3.91
CA GLN A 118 -3.65 -10.24 -2.89
C GLN A 118 -2.46 -9.40 -3.36
N LYS A 119 -1.98 -9.64 -4.59
CA LYS A 119 -0.83 -8.92 -5.16
C LYS A 119 -1.03 -7.40 -5.18
N TYR A 120 -2.15 -6.93 -5.73
CA TYR A 120 -2.43 -5.50 -5.85
C TYR A 120 -2.78 -4.87 -4.51
N THR A 121 -3.45 -5.61 -3.62
CA THR A 121 -3.70 -5.16 -2.25
C THR A 121 -2.39 -4.96 -1.50
N THR A 122 -1.49 -5.94 -1.53
CA THR A 122 -0.16 -5.84 -0.91
C THR A 122 0.65 -4.70 -1.50
N PHE A 123 0.62 -4.52 -2.83
CA PHE A 123 1.31 -3.41 -3.49
C PHE A 123 0.81 -2.03 -3.00
N LEU A 124 -0.52 -1.83 -2.96
CA LEU A 124 -1.10 -0.57 -2.47
C LEU A 124 -0.78 -0.34 -0.98
N GLN A 125 -0.86 -1.38 -0.16
CA GLN A 125 -0.52 -1.30 1.27
C GLN A 125 0.96 -0.97 1.50
N GLN A 126 1.88 -1.61 0.78
CA GLN A 126 3.32 -1.33 0.88
C GLN A 126 3.64 0.11 0.49
N ASN A 127 3.04 0.61 -0.59
CA ASN A 127 3.19 2.00 -0.98
C ASN A 127 2.63 2.95 0.08
N ALA A 128 1.44 2.68 0.63
CA ALA A 128 0.85 3.53 1.66
C ALA A 128 1.70 3.55 2.94
N VAL A 129 2.30 2.41 3.28
CA VAL A 129 3.24 2.33 4.38
C VAL A 129 4.44 3.23 4.13
N SER A 130 5.07 3.10 2.96
CA SER A 130 6.21 3.93 2.57
C SER A 130 5.85 5.41 2.58
N VAL A 131 4.72 5.82 1.98
CA VAL A 131 4.32 7.23 1.92
C VAL A 131 4.18 7.82 3.31
N TRP A 132 3.58 7.09 4.24
CA TRP A 132 3.36 7.59 5.58
C TRP A 132 4.62 7.57 6.46
N THR A 133 5.47 6.54 6.36
CA THR A 133 6.69 6.45 7.19
C THR A 133 7.88 7.21 6.65
N MET A 134 7.95 7.39 5.33
CA MET A 134 9.14 7.91 4.63
C MET A 134 8.93 9.30 4.04
N ASN A 135 7.71 9.58 3.56
CA ASN A 135 7.47 10.71 2.69
C ASN A 135 6.59 11.81 3.32
N ARG A 136 5.85 11.47 4.38
CA ARG A 136 5.06 12.41 5.16
C ARG A 136 5.98 13.37 5.93
N CYS A 137 5.82 14.66 5.72
CA CYS A 137 6.51 15.68 6.50
C CYS A 137 5.87 15.83 7.89
N GLU A 138 6.66 15.77 8.95
CA GLU A 138 6.16 15.89 10.33
C GLU A 138 5.67 17.32 10.67
N LEU A 139 6.18 18.35 9.98
CA LEU A 139 5.84 19.74 10.27
C LEU A 139 4.41 20.12 9.85
N ASP A 140 3.95 19.62 8.71
CA ASP A 140 2.69 20.03 8.07
C ASP A 140 1.78 18.83 7.72
N GLY A 141 2.28 17.60 7.83
CA GLY A 141 1.56 16.38 7.47
C GLY A 141 1.41 16.16 5.96
N LEU A 142 2.00 17.00 5.11
CA LEU A 142 1.93 16.90 3.65
C LEU A 142 2.85 15.78 3.14
N PHE A 143 2.56 15.30 1.92
CA PHE A 143 3.31 14.23 1.26
C PHE A 143 4.12 14.79 0.09
N GLY A 144 5.34 14.30 -0.09
CA GLY A 144 6.24 14.65 -1.18
C GLY A 144 6.08 13.80 -2.43
N LEU A 145 6.89 14.10 -3.44
CA LEU A 145 6.90 13.39 -4.71
C LEU A 145 7.51 11.99 -4.56
N VAL A 146 8.64 11.88 -3.86
CA VAL A 146 9.41 10.62 -3.78
C VAL A 146 8.87 9.75 -2.64
N TRP A 147 7.96 8.84 -2.96
CA TRP A 147 7.32 7.93 -1.98
C TRP A 147 8.33 6.99 -1.30
N ASN A 148 9.51 6.84 -1.89
CA ASN A 148 10.64 6.07 -1.39
C ASN A 148 11.76 6.95 -0.79
N ASN A 149 11.40 8.13 -0.26
CA ASN A 149 12.40 9.06 0.25
C ASN A 149 12.93 8.61 1.61
N ASP A 150 14.16 8.11 1.66
CA ASP A 150 14.81 7.59 2.89
C ASP A 150 15.14 8.67 3.94
N SER A 151 14.77 9.93 3.72
CA SER A 151 15.06 11.02 4.66
C SER A 151 13.95 11.18 5.71
N CYS A 152 13.95 10.27 6.68
CA CYS A 152 12.95 10.15 7.77
C CYS A 152 12.65 11.44 8.56
N ASN A 153 13.50 12.47 8.47
CA ASN A 153 13.38 13.72 9.22
C ASN A 153 13.44 14.96 8.33
N SER A 154 13.40 14.81 7.00
CA SER A 154 13.50 15.93 6.07
C SER A 154 12.25 16.03 5.22
N CYS A 155 11.59 17.16 5.39
CA CYS A 155 10.45 17.56 4.62
C CYS A 155 10.90 17.86 3.18
N GLU A 156 10.58 16.97 2.21
CA GLU A 156 10.92 17.13 0.79
C GLU A 156 10.47 18.48 0.22
N SER A 157 11.37 19.28 -0.34
CA SER A 157 11.04 20.63 -0.82
C SER A 157 10.05 20.66 -1.98
N SER A 158 9.85 19.55 -2.68
CA SER A 158 8.89 19.39 -3.78
C SER A 158 7.43 19.23 -3.31
N ARG A 159 7.17 19.17 -1.99
CA ARG A 159 5.82 19.05 -1.42
C ARG A 159 4.93 20.20 -1.85
N ASP A 160 3.82 19.86 -2.47
CA ASP A 160 2.76 20.80 -2.82
C ASP A 160 1.39 20.09 -2.80
N SER A 161 0.37 20.75 -3.32
CA SER A 161 -0.98 20.19 -3.42
C SER A 161 -1.05 18.98 -4.36
N ALA A 162 -0.22 18.93 -5.41
CA ALA A 162 -0.22 17.85 -6.38
C ALA A 162 0.38 16.58 -5.76
N THR A 163 1.55 16.68 -5.12
CA THR A 163 2.17 15.55 -4.41
C THR A 163 1.29 15.04 -3.27
N THR A 164 0.71 15.95 -2.50
CA THR A 164 -0.21 15.62 -1.41
C THR A 164 -1.46 14.93 -1.93
N SER A 165 -2.06 15.43 -3.03
CA SER A 165 -3.22 14.79 -3.66
C SER A 165 -2.90 13.36 -4.10
N ALA A 166 -1.72 13.12 -4.69
CA ALA A 166 -1.31 11.78 -5.09
C ALA A 166 -1.18 10.82 -3.89
N GLY A 167 -0.62 11.30 -2.77
CA GLY A 167 -0.59 10.54 -1.51
C GLY A 167 -1.99 10.25 -0.96
N LEU A 168 -2.91 11.21 -1.01
CA LEU A 168 -4.30 11.02 -0.57
C LEU A 168 -5.06 10.02 -1.44
N ASP A 169 -4.87 10.04 -2.77
CA ASP A 169 -5.44 9.04 -3.69
C ASP A 169 -5.00 7.61 -3.28
N LEU A 170 -3.75 7.43 -2.83
CA LEU A 170 -3.25 6.15 -2.33
C LEU A 170 -3.92 5.70 -1.02
N PHE A 171 -4.09 6.60 -0.04
CA PHE A 171 -4.78 6.24 1.20
C PHE A 171 -6.26 5.93 0.97
N ILE A 172 -6.92 6.67 0.08
CA ILE A 172 -8.30 6.36 -0.34
C ILE A 172 -8.35 5.00 -1.04
N ALA A 173 -7.40 4.71 -1.94
CA ALA A 173 -7.29 3.43 -2.61
C ALA A 173 -7.18 2.28 -1.60
N VAL A 174 -6.27 2.37 -0.62
CA VAL A 174 -6.12 1.35 0.44
C VAL A 174 -7.36 1.23 1.31
N ALA A 175 -7.97 2.34 1.71
CA ALA A 175 -9.19 2.33 2.53
C ALA A 175 -10.39 1.70 1.81
N SER A 176 -10.41 1.75 0.47
CA SER A 176 -11.47 1.17 -0.36
C SER A 176 -11.37 -0.35 -0.51
N ILE A 177 -10.21 -0.94 -0.18
CA ILE A 177 -10.00 -2.39 -0.22
C ILE A 177 -10.78 -3.01 0.94
N LYS A 178 -11.90 -3.67 0.62
CA LYS A 178 -12.61 -4.52 1.59
C LYS A 178 -11.60 -5.51 2.16
N GLN A 179 -11.38 -5.50 3.48
CA GLN A 179 -10.51 -6.47 4.16
C GLN A 179 -10.99 -7.89 3.87
N GLN A 180 -10.44 -8.50 2.81
CA GLN A 180 -10.56 -9.94 2.60
C GLN A 180 -9.46 -10.58 3.44
N ALA A 181 -9.87 -10.97 4.64
CA ALA A 181 -9.05 -11.62 5.64
C ALA A 181 -8.41 -12.90 5.06
N ALA A 182 -7.09 -13.02 5.21
CA ALA A 182 -6.41 -14.28 5.06
C ALA A 182 -6.47 -15.05 6.38
N VAL A 183 -6.90 -16.30 6.26
CA VAL A 183 -7.12 -17.31 7.30
C VAL A 183 -5.78 -17.92 7.76
N SER A 184 -5.76 -18.32 9.04
CA SER A 184 -4.79 -19.22 9.71
C SER A 184 -3.41 -18.65 10.08
N SER A 185 -3.43 -17.59 10.87
CA SER A 185 -2.56 -17.56 12.05
C SER A 185 -3.45 -17.30 13.25
N ASN A 186 -3.11 -17.78 14.46
CA ASN A 186 -3.83 -17.46 15.71
C ASN A 186 -3.78 -15.95 16.05
N TRP A 187 -3.46 -15.11 15.08
CA TRP A 187 -3.26 -13.69 15.18
C TRP A 187 -4.10 -13.04 14.08
N LYS A 188 -5.18 -12.39 14.48
CA LYS A 188 -6.04 -11.62 13.60
C LYS A 188 -5.51 -10.18 13.54
N LEU A 189 -5.26 -9.66 12.34
CA LEU A 189 -4.98 -8.23 12.17
C LEU A 189 -6.17 -7.41 12.71
N LEU A 190 -5.92 -6.61 13.74
CA LEU A 190 -6.90 -5.70 14.34
C LEU A 190 -6.96 -4.37 13.56
N GLY A 191 -5.81 -3.92 13.05
CA GLY A 191 -5.69 -2.72 12.23
C GLY A 191 -4.28 -2.14 12.25
N GLN A 192 -4.14 -0.94 11.69
CA GLN A 192 -2.90 -0.16 11.74
C GLN A 192 -2.92 0.78 12.97
N GLY A 193 -1.81 0.87 13.70
CA GLY A 193 -1.69 1.51 15.01
C GLY A 193 -1.04 0.59 16.04
N ASN A 194 -0.67 1.14 17.20
CA ASN A 194 -0.31 0.31 18.35
C ASN A 194 -1.56 -0.35 18.94
N CYS A 195 -1.38 -1.58 19.43
CA CYS A 195 -2.39 -2.27 20.23
C CYS A 195 -2.66 -1.55 21.56
N ILE A 196 -3.91 -1.13 21.77
CA ILE A 196 -4.38 -0.42 22.96
C ILE A 196 -5.76 -0.93 23.41
N ASP A 197 -6.13 -0.62 24.65
CA ASP A 197 -7.49 -0.82 25.16
C ASP A 197 -8.45 0.34 24.79
N ASP A 198 -9.70 0.22 25.23
CA ASP A 198 -10.75 1.22 25.01
C ASP A 198 -10.47 2.57 25.71
N GLN A 199 -9.60 2.56 26.72
CA GLN A 199 -9.18 3.74 27.48
C GLN A 199 -7.86 4.34 26.96
N ASN A 200 -7.34 3.82 25.84
CA ASN A 200 -6.11 4.29 25.20
C ASN A 200 -4.83 3.94 25.97
N PHE A 201 -4.86 2.92 26.82
CA PHE A 201 -3.68 2.44 27.52
C PHE A 201 -3.02 1.27 26.79
N THR A 202 -1.71 1.13 27.01
CA THR A 202 -0.91 0.03 26.48
C THR A 202 -0.73 -1.08 27.52
N MET A 203 -0.74 -2.32 27.05
CA MET A 203 -0.38 -3.49 27.83
C MET A 203 1.11 -3.50 28.18
N PRO A 204 1.51 -4.18 29.27
CA PRO A 204 2.89 -4.60 29.45
C PRO A 204 3.38 -5.35 28.20
N ASN A 205 4.66 -5.21 27.87
CA ASN A 205 5.16 -5.76 26.64
C ASN A 205 6.61 -6.23 26.71
N PHE A 206 6.94 -7.22 25.87
CA PHE A 206 8.30 -7.50 25.47
C PHE A 206 8.62 -6.71 24.21
N TYR A 207 9.71 -5.95 24.22
CA TYR A 207 10.15 -5.12 23.13
C TYR A 207 11.52 -5.54 22.59
N ARG A 208 11.68 -5.49 21.27
CA ARG A 208 12.96 -5.71 20.60
C ARG A 208 13.06 -4.92 19.29
N ASN A 209 14.22 -4.30 19.09
CA ASN A 209 14.64 -3.70 17.82
C ASN A 209 15.43 -4.69 16.96
N GLU A 210 15.58 -4.35 15.68
CA GLU A 210 16.34 -5.15 14.70
C GLU A 210 15.82 -6.58 14.60
N VAL A 211 14.50 -6.72 14.54
CA VAL A 211 13.80 -8.01 14.48
C VAL A 211 12.87 -8.06 13.28
N ASN A 212 12.80 -9.20 12.60
CA ASN A 212 11.84 -9.41 11.52
C ASN A 212 10.48 -9.91 12.05
N GLU A 213 9.44 -9.77 11.22
CA GLU A 213 8.07 -10.12 11.62
C GLU A 213 7.93 -11.60 12.03
N THR A 214 8.63 -12.51 11.35
CA THR A 214 8.58 -13.94 11.64
C THR A 214 9.07 -14.23 13.05
N VAL A 215 10.19 -13.63 13.47
CA VAL A 215 10.70 -13.76 14.84
C VAL A 215 9.74 -13.14 15.84
N CYS A 216 9.20 -11.95 15.55
CA CYS A 216 8.19 -11.27 16.38
C CYS A 216 6.98 -12.18 16.64
N ARG A 217 6.38 -12.73 15.57
CA ARG A 217 5.22 -13.62 15.65
C ARG A 217 5.53 -14.93 16.36
N MET A 218 6.70 -15.54 16.11
CA MET A 218 7.09 -16.79 16.77
C MET A 218 7.30 -16.58 18.27
N THR A 219 7.98 -15.50 18.67
CA THR A 219 8.15 -15.17 20.10
C THR A 219 6.81 -14.86 20.76
N ALA A 220 5.92 -14.13 20.09
CA ALA A 220 4.57 -13.89 20.59
C ALA A 220 3.78 -15.20 20.75
N SER A 221 3.92 -16.13 19.82
CA SER A 221 3.21 -17.41 19.87
C SER A 221 3.74 -18.35 20.95
N ALA A 222 5.03 -18.26 21.28
CA ALA A 222 5.67 -19.04 22.34
C ALA A 222 5.34 -18.56 23.75
N ASP A 223 4.96 -17.29 23.91
CA ASP A 223 4.54 -16.71 25.18
C ASP A 223 3.07 -17.05 25.48
N SER A 224 2.83 -17.73 26.61
CA SER A 224 1.47 -18.08 27.04
C SER A 224 0.65 -16.87 27.47
N GLY A 225 1.29 -15.79 27.91
CA GLY A 225 0.63 -14.55 28.31
C GLY A 225 0.42 -13.55 27.17
N ALA A 226 0.98 -13.81 25.98
CA ALA A 226 0.84 -12.89 24.85
C ALA A 226 -0.61 -12.83 24.36
N ILE A 227 -1.13 -11.62 24.25
CA ILE A 227 -2.50 -11.33 23.80
C ILE A 227 -2.54 -10.56 22.47
N ALA A 228 -1.51 -9.77 22.18
CA ALA A 228 -1.39 -9.01 20.95
C ALA A 228 0.09 -8.87 20.57
N TYR A 229 0.40 -8.61 19.31
CA TYR A 229 1.72 -8.10 18.95
C TYR A 229 1.60 -6.99 17.92
N ASP A 230 2.58 -6.10 17.98
CA ASP A 230 2.78 -4.93 17.17
C ASP A 230 4.06 -5.15 16.37
N TYR A 231 3.97 -5.12 15.03
CA TYR A 231 5.15 -5.17 14.17
C TYR A 231 5.18 -3.98 13.21
N GLN A 232 6.36 -3.37 13.09
CA GLN A 232 6.61 -2.31 12.14
C GLN A 232 8.06 -2.31 11.67
N LEU A 233 8.27 -1.83 10.45
CA LEU A 233 9.57 -1.40 9.97
C LEU A 233 9.70 0.10 10.23
N ASN A 234 10.78 0.51 10.89
CA ASN A 234 11.15 1.91 10.85
C ASN A 234 11.57 2.29 9.42
N CYS A 235 11.81 3.58 9.23
CA CYS A 235 12.08 4.14 7.92
C CYS A 235 13.38 3.63 7.26
N VAL A 236 14.35 3.12 8.03
CA VAL A 236 15.58 2.53 7.49
C VAL A 236 15.50 1.00 7.33
N GLY A 237 14.29 0.44 7.35
CA GLY A 237 14.05 -1.00 7.20
C GLY A 237 14.42 -1.83 8.43
N ILE A 238 14.73 -1.19 9.55
CA ILE A 238 14.96 -1.88 10.83
C ILE A 238 13.60 -2.16 11.46
N GLY A 239 13.30 -3.46 11.62
CA GLY A 239 12.06 -3.89 12.25
C GLY A 239 12.09 -3.74 13.76
N PHE A 240 10.97 -3.31 14.32
CA PHE A 240 10.73 -3.31 15.76
C PHE A 240 9.46 -4.11 16.06
N CYS A 241 9.50 -4.83 17.18
CA CYS A 241 8.39 -5.64 17.64
C CYS A 241 8.06 -5.31 19.09
N ARG A 242 6.77 -5.20 19.40
CA ARG A 242 6.25 -5.24 20.77
C ARG A 242 5.27 -6.40 20.90
N ILE A 243 5.51 -7.31 21.83
CA ILE A 243 4.61 -8.39 22.18
C ILE A 243 3.86 -7.96 23.42
N ARG A 244 2.56 -7.67 23.27
CA ARG A 244 1.67 -7.30 24.37
C ARG A 244 1.32 -8.54 25.17
N THR A 245 1.64 -8.54 26.45
CA THR A 245 1.60 -9.74 27.27
C THR A 245 1.15 -9.47 28.70
N LEU A 246 0.45 -10.44 29.28
CA LEU A 246 0.16 -10.53 30.71
C LEU A 246 1.27 -11.26 31.48
N SER A 247 2.27 -11.80 30.79
CA SER A 247 3.44 -12.43 31.40
C SER A 247 4.26 -11.40 32.18
N SER A 248 4.95 -11.87 33.22
CA SER A 248 5.73 -11.00 34.10
C SER A 248 7.13 -10.74 33.56
N ARG A 249 7.82 -9.75 34.14
CA ARG A 249 9.22 -9.42 33.81
C ARG A 249 10.17 -10.62 33.89
N SER A 250 9.91 -11.61 34.75
CA SER A 250 10.78 -12.80 34.85
C SER A 250 10.67 -13.75 33.66
N GLN A 251 9.62 -13.61 32.84
CA GLN A 251 9.39 -14.41 31.64
C GLN A 251 9.90 -13.74 30.36
N THR A 252 10.65 -12.64 30.49
CA THR A 252 11.19 -11.89 29.34
C THR A 252 12.09 -12.78 28.47
N PRO A 253 11.79 -12.95 27.18
CA PRO A 253 12.62 -13.76 26.29
C PRO A 253 14.03 -13.17 26.15
N SER A 254 15.03 -14.03 25.94
CA SER A 254 16.42 -13.60 25.77
C SER A 254 16.56 -12.61 24.61
N GLY A 255 17.21 -11.47 24.87
CA GLY A 255 17.38 -10.39 23.90
C GLY A 255 16.17 -9.46 23.74
N TRP A 256 15.15 -9.58 24.60
CA TRP A 256 14.00 -8.67 24.67
C TRP A 256 14.04 -7.84 25.95
N THR A 257 13.41 -6.68 25.91
CA THR A 257 13.26 -5.79 27.08
C THR A 257 11.81 -5.81 27.54
N TYR A 258 11.57 -5.87 28.85
CA TYR A 258 10.24 -5.77 29.41
C TYR A 258 9.88 -4.33 29.76
N GLU A 259 8.73 -3.88 29.27
CA GLU A 259 8.15 -2.59 29.57
C GLU A 259 6.83 -2.75 30.33
N ASN A 260 6.61 -1.91 31.34
CA ASN A 260 5.37 -1.90 32.11
C ASN A 260 4.22 -1.33 31.27
N GLY A 261 3.00 -1.76 31.58
CA GLY A 261 1.77 -1.20 31.05
C GLY A 261 0.63 -1.40 32.03
N ILE A 262 -0.50 -0.75 31.77
CA ILE A 262 -1.66 -0.73 32.68
C ILE A 262 -2.96 -1.20 32.02
N ALA A 263 -2.96 -1.43 30.71
CA ALA A 263 -4.11 -2.03 30.04
C ALA A 263 -4.30 -3.49 30.48
N HIS A 264 -5.54 -3.96 30.42
CA HIS A 264 -5.92 -5.34 30.73
C HIS A 264 -6.42 -6.14 29.53
N ASN A 265 -6.69 -5.46 28.41
CA ASN A 265 -7.14 -6.06 27.16
C ASN A 265 -6.64 -5.23 25.96
N VAL A 266 -6.86 -5.74 24.75
CA VAL A 266 -6.63 -5.02 23.50
C VAL A 266 -7.89 -5.14 22.66
N THR A 267 -8.51 -4.02 22.34
CA THR A 267 -9.81 -3.97 21.65
C THR A 267 -9.77 -3.11 20.39
N ARG A 268 -8.76 -2.23 20.25
CA ARG A 268 -8.60 -1.33 19.10
C ARG A 268 -7.14 -0.95 18.85
N THR A 269 -6.91 -0.17 17.79
CA THR A 269 -5.60 0.39 17.44
C THR A 269 -5.62 1.92 17.51
N ASP A 270 -4.46 2.55 17.76
CA ASP A 270 -4.36 4.00 17.94
C ASP A 270 -4.22 4.82 16.63
N LYS A 271 -4.10 4.18 15.46
CA LYS A 271 -3.90 4.80 14.12
C LYS A 271 -2.76 5.84 14.01
N MET A 272 -1.95 6.03 15.05
CA MET A 272 -0.92 7.08 15.06
C MET A 272 0.41 6.60 14.51
N VAL A 273 0.60 5.27 14.43
CA VAL A 273 1.82 4.64 13.95
C VAL A 273 1.43 3.53 12.97
N LEU A 274 2.12 3.38 11.83
CA LEU A 274 1.89 2.26 10.90
C LEU A 274 2.45 0.93 11.40
N THR A 275 2.17 0.64 12.65
CA THR A 275 2.36 -0.66 13.25
C THR A 275 1.17 -1.51 12.89
N ASN A 276 1.38 -2.73 12.44
CA ASN A 276 0.28 -3.69 12.35
C ASN A 276 0.06 -4.27 13.75
N CYS A 277 -1.13 -4.02 14.32
CA CYS A 277 -1.55 -4.63 15.56
C CYS A 277 -2.31 -5.92 15.27
N PHE A 278 -1.83 -7.03 15.81
CA PHE A 278 -2.46 -8.34 15.68
C PHE A 278 -2.95 -8.82 17.03
N LEU A 279 -4.20 -9.26 17.09
CA LEU A 279 -4.85 -9.79 18.29
C LEU A 279 -4.86 -11.32 18.26
N ARG A 280 -4.51 -11.96 19.38
CA ARG A 280 -4.55 -13.42 19.49
C ARG A 280 -6.00 -13.89 19.39
N THR A 281 -6.30 -14.74 18.42
CA THR A 281 -7.59 -15.45 18.35
C THR A 281 -7.45 -16.71 19.19
N ASN A 282 -8.33 -16.89 20.18
CA ASN A 282 -8.39 -18.15 20.91
C ASN A 282 -8.63 -19.28 19.92
N SER A 283 -7.76 -20.29 19.94
CA SER A 283 -8.07 -21.60 19.37
C SER A 283 -9.25 -22.16 20.17
N THR A 284 -10.45 -22.06 19.60
CA THR A 284 -11.58 -22.90 20.02
C THR A 284 -11.22 -24.36 19.87
#